data_AF-A0A7S0XE60-F1
#
_entry.id   AF-A0A7S0XE60-F1
#
_cell.length_a   1.000
_cell.length_b   1.000
_cell.length_c   1.000
_cell.angle_alpha   90.00
_cell.angle_beta   90.00
_cell.angle_gamma   90.00
#
_symmetry.space_group_name_H-M   'P 1'
#
loop_
_entity.id
_entity.type
_entity.pdbx_description
1 polymer ?
#
loop_
_entity_poly.entity_id
_entity_poly.type
_entity_poly.pdbx_seq_one_letter_code
_entity_poly.pdbx_strand_id
1 'polypeptide(L)'
;LRDTLSTMTCDNTDLSLIQSTRDHLDQLDQEYSQNMIAPEHLWREVACIYETDPNHIDYKTYPYLAAQHLLDGFSLELVDGDSSQINEVWLQEVISVLNRLIEKKVG
;
A
#
# COMPACT_ATOMS: atom_id res chain seq x y z
N LEU A 1 51.69 -6.09 -25.14
CA LEU A 1 50.49 -5.77 -25.97
C LEU A 1 49.37 -6.77 -25.74
N ARG A 2 49.60 -8.09 -25.92
CA ARG A 2 48.58 -9.12 -25.65
C ARG A 2 48.18 -9.20 -24.17
N ASP A 3 49.14 -9.06 -23.26
CA ASP A 3 48.88 -9.09 -21.80
C ASP A 3 48.10 -7.87 -21.30
N THR A 4 48.29 -6.70 -21.94
CA THR A 4 47.57 -5.45 -21.61
C THR A 4 46.12 -5.46 -22.11
N LEU A 5 45.86 -6.12 -23.25
CA LEU A 5 44.48 -6.33 -23.73
C LEU A 5 43.71 -7.32 -22.85
N SER A 6 44.39 -8.36 -22.35
CA SER A 6 43.76 -9.37 -21.50
C SER A 6 43.34 -8.82 -20.13
N THR A 7 44.09 -7.87 -19.57
CA THR A 7 43.70 -7.14 -18.34
C THR A 7 42.60 -6.11 -18.60
N MET A 8 42.58 -5.42 -19.74
CA MET A 8 41.46 -4.52 -20.08
C MET A 8 40.14 -5.26 -20.35
N THR A 9 40.19 -6.53 -20.75
CA THR A 9 38.99 -7.35 -20.93
C THR A 9 38.41 -7.87 -19.63
N CYS A 10 39.20 -8.19 -18.60
CA CYS A 10 38.64 -8.65 -17.32
C CYS A 10 37.86 -7.55 -16.60
N ASP A 11 38.38 -6.31 -16.60
CA ASP A 11 37.76 -5.17 -15.94
C ASP A 11 36.45 -4.71 -16.61
N ASN A 12 36.33 -4.88 -17.95
CA ASN A 12 35.12 -4.51 -18.68
C ASN A 12 33.96 -5.50 -18.48
N THR A 13 34.25 -6.79 -18.32
CA THR A 13 33.21 -7.79 -18.04
C THR A 13 32.55 -7.53 -16.69
N ASP A 14 33.35 -7.15 -15.69
CA ASP A 14 32.88 -6.88 -14.33
C ASP A 14 32.00 -5.62 -14.29
N LEU A 15 32.37 -4.57 -15.01
CA LEU A 15 31.53 -3.37 -15.18
C LEU A 15 30.20 -3.67 -15.90
N SER A 16 30.22 -4.51 -16.93
CA SER A 16 29.00 -4.91 -17.65
C SER A 16 28.06 -5.73 -16.76
N LEU A 17 28.62 -6.58 -15.90
CA LEU A 17 27.85 -7.40 -14.95
C LEU A 17 27.25 -6.53 -13.85
N ILE A 18 28.00 -5.56 -13.33
CA ILE A 18 27.51 -4.58 -12.36
C ILE A 18 26.36 -3.77 -12.95
N GLN A 19 26.49 -3.31 -14.20
CA GLN A 19 25.43 -2.55 -14.86
C GLN A 19 24.17 -3.40 -15.08
N SER A 20 24.32 -4.62 -15.61
CA SER A 20 23.19 -5.53 -15.79
C SER A 20 22.51 -5.88 -14.45
N THR A 21 23.27 -5.98 -13.37
CA THR A 21 22.71 -6.24 -12.03
C THR A 21 21.93 -5.03 -11.52
N ARG A 22 22.44 -3.81 -11.73
CA ARG A 22 21.72 -2.58 -11.38
C ARG A 22 20.43 -2.46 -12.16
N ASP A 23 20.46 -2.67 -13.48
CA ASP A 23 19.27 -2.58 -14.32
C ASP A 23 18.21 -3.60 -13.89
N HIS A 24 18.62 -4.79 -13.46
CA HIS A 24 17.70 -5.81 -12.94
C HIS A 24 17.11 -5.43 -11.57
N LEU A 25 17.90 -4.82 -10.68
CA LEU A 25 17.40 -4.29 -9.41
C LEU A 25 16.39 -3.16 -9.64
N ASP A 26 16.69 -2.23 -10.56
CA ASP A 26 15.78 -1.13 -10.88
C ASP A 26 14.46 -1.65 -11.48
N GLN A 27 14.51 -2.70 -12.31
CA GLN A 27 13.30 -3.38 -12.81
C GLN A 27 12.51 -4.03 -11.69
N LEU A 28 13.16 -4.74 -10.77
CA LEU A 28 12.49 -5.37 -9.64
C LEU A 28 11.88 -4.33 -8.70
N ASP A 29 12.57 -3.23 -8.43
CA ASP A 29 12.04 -2.14 -7.61
C ASP A 29 10.82 -1.48 -8.28
N GLN A 30 10.85 -1.32 -9.60
CA GLN A 30 9.70 -0.82 -10.35
C GLN A 30 8.52 -1.80 -10.29
N GLU A 31 8.76 -3.08 -10.57
CA GLU A 31 7.72 -4.12 -10.48
C GLU A 31 7.16 -4.23 -9.06
N TYR A 32 8.03 -4.20 -8.05
CA TYR A 32 7.63 -4.22 -6.65
C TYR A 32 6.75 -3.02 -6.31
N SER A 33 7.18 -1.82 -6.69
CA SER A 33 6.43 -0.58 -6.43
C SER A 33 5.09 -0.55 -7.15
N GLN A 34 5.00 -1.13 -8.36
CA GLN A 34 3.75 -1.20 -9.13
C GLN A 34 2.78 -2.27 -8.61
N ASN A 35 3.30 -3.35 -8.01
CA ASN A 35 2.49 -4.46 -7.50
C ASN A 35 2.16 -4.33 -6.00
N MET A 36 2.82 -3.42 -5.29
CA MET A 36 2.55 -3.15 -3.88
C MET A 36 1.38 -2.18 -3.75
N ILE A 37 0.39 -2.58 -2.95
CA ILE A 37 -0.59 -1.64 -2.42
C ILE A 37 0.15 -0.83 -1.36
N ALA A 38 0.44 0.44 -1.66
CA ALA A 38 1.02 1.33 -0.66
C ALA A 38 0.08 1.34 0.57
N PRO A 39 0.60 1.21 1.80
CA PRO A 39 -0.22 1.06 3.00
C PRO A 39 -1.21 2.22 3.21
N GLU A 40 -0.93 3.38 2.62
CA GLU A 40 -1.82 4.53 2.54
C GLU A 40 -3.16 4.18 1.87
N HIS A 41 -3.13 3.31 0.85
CA HIS A 41 -4.29 2.86 0.07
C HIS A 41 -5.02 1.66 0.71
N LEU A 42 -4.49 1.05 1.77
CA LEU A 42 -5.04 -0.18 2.35
C LEU A 42 -6.52 -0.02 2.72
N TRP A 43 -6.86 1.09 3.35
CA TRP A 43 -8.24 1.34 3.79
C TRP A 43 -9.22 1.58 2.63
N ARG A 44 -8.73 2.06 1.49
CA ARG A 44 -9.53 2.18 0.26
C ARG A 44 -9.88 0.81 -0.30
N GLU A 45 -8.92 -0.12 -0.34
CA GLU A 45 -9.15 -1.48 -0.82
C GLU A 45 -10.06 -2.28 0.12
N VAL A 46 -9.85 -2.15 1.44
CA VAL A 46 -10.77 -2.70 2.46
C VAL A 46 -12.17 -2.08 2.32
N ALA A 47 -12.21 -0.79 1.96
CA ALA A 47 -13.32 -0.03 1.41
C ALA A 47 -14.21 -0.83 0.47
N CYS A 48 -13.62 -1.12 -0.68
CA CYS A 48 -14.23 -1.81 -1.79
C CYS A 48 -14.68 -3.22 -1.38
N ILE A 49 -13.84 -3.96 -0.65
CA ILE A 49 -14.18 -5.32 -0.18
C ILE A 49 -15.41 -5.28 0.73
N TYR A 50 -15.47 -4.35 1.69
CA TYR A 50 -16.62 -4.19 2.59
C TYR A 50 -17.91 -3.92 1.83
N GLU A 51 -17.84 -3.08 0.80
CA GLU A 51 -18.98 -2.72 -0.05
C GLU A 51 -19.62 -3.92 -0.76
N THR A 52 -18.84 -4.95 -1.08
CA THR A 52 -19.34 -6.15 -1.76
C THR A 52 -20.32 -6.96 -0.92
N ASP A 53 -20.12 -7.02 0.40
CA ASP A 53 -21.03 -7.65 1.35
C ASP A 53 -20.86 -7.06 2.77
N PRO A 54 -21.51 -5.93 3.07
CA PRO A 54 -21.41 -5.27 4.38
C PRO A 54 -21.88 -6.15 5.55
N ASN A 55 -22.67 -7.19 5.26
CA ASN A 55 -23.22 -8.10 6.25
C ASN A 55 -22.36 -9.34 6.48
N HIS A 56 -21.31 -9.54 5.68
CA HIS A 56 -20.37 -10.63 5.85
C HIS A 56 -19.76 -10.58 7.25
N ILE A 57 -19.74 -11.72 7.95
CA ILE A 57 -19.33 -11.78 9.36
C ILE A 57 -17.92 -11.25 9.57
N ASP A 58 -17.01 -11.54 8.63
CA ASP A 58 -15.62 -11.10 8.70
C ASP A 58 -15.48 -9.59 8.44
N TYR A 59 -16.30 -9.05 7.53
CA TYR A 59 -16.18 -7.65 7.09
C TYR A 59 -16.75 -6.67 8.11
N LYS A 60 -17.65 -7.12 9.00
CA LYS A 60 -18.19 -6.30 10.11
C LYS A 60 -17.11 -5.73 11.03
N THR A 61 -15.93 -6.34 11.06
CA THR A 61 -14.80 -5.86 11.88
C THR A 61 -14.06 -4.70 11.22
N TYR A 62 -14.14 -4.55 9.90
CA TYR A 62 -13.35 -3.56 9.16
C TYR A 62 -13.67 -2.12 9.55
N PRO A 63 -14.94 -1.69 9.67
CA PRO A 63 -15.23 -0.32 10.11
C PRO A 63 -14.73 -0.03 11.52
N TYR A 64 -14.69 -1.03 12.40
CA TYR A 64 -14.14 -0.90 13.76
C TYR A 64 -12.64 -0.68 13.75
N LEU A 65 -11.90 -1.47 12.95
CA LEU A 65 -10.45 -1.33 12.84
C LEU A 65 -10.08 0.03 12.24
N ALA A 66 -10.83 0.51 11.24
CA ALA A 66 -10.63 1.84 10.65
C ALA A 66 -10.91 2.96 11.65
N ALA A 67 -11.97 2.84 12.46
CA ALA A 67 -12.28 3.79 13.51
C ALA A 67 -11.21 3.80 14.61
N GLN A 68 -10.67 2.65 15.00
CA GLN A 68 -9.55 2.57 15.94
C GLN A 68 -8.28 3.23 15.36
N HIS A 69 -7.99 3.00 14.08
CA HIS A 69 -6.88 3.63 13.38
C HIS A 69 -6.95 5.17 13.43
N LEU A 70 -8.15 5.73 13.24
CA LEU A 70 -8.41 7.17 13.42
C LEU A 70 -8.17 7.63 14.87
N LEU A 71 -8.61 6.86 15.86
CA LEU A 71 -8.38 7.17 17.29
C LEU A 71 -6.91 7.12 17.69
N ASP A 72 -6.14 6.27 17.04
CA ASP A 72 -4.69 6.15 17.24
C ASP A 72 -3.92 7.31 16.57
N GLY A 73 -4.63 8.19 15.84
CA GLY A 73 -4.10 9.42 15.25
C GLY A 73 -3.65 9.29 13.80
N PHE A 74 -3.97 8.18 13.13
CA PHE A 74 -3.64 7.96 11.73
C PHE A 74 -4.80 8.38 10.81
N SER A 75 -4.48 8.82 9.59
CA SER A 75 -5.47 9.24 8.59
C SER A 75 -5.99 8.07 7.75
N LEU A 76 -7.24 8.16 7.28
CA LEU A 76 -7.79 7.27 6.25
C LEU A 76 -7.77 7.99 4.90
N GLU A 77 -7.37 7.28 3.85
CA GLU A 77 -7.62 7.71 2.48
C GLU A 77 -9.08 7.42 2.10
N LEU A 78 -9.81 8.44 1.66
CA LEU A 78 -11.26 8.37 1.41
C LEU A 78 -11.65 8.41 -0.06
N VAL A 79 -10.79 9.02 -0.88
CA VAL A 79 -11.09 9.30 -2.29
C VAL A 79 -10.22 8.41 -3.13
N ASP A 80 -10.85 7.65 -4.02
CA ASP A 80 -10.12 6.96 -5.08
C ASP A 80 -9.62 7.99 -6.11
N GLY A 81 -8.30 8.13 -6.21
CA GLY A 81 -7.65 9.17 -7.01
C GLY A 81 -8.03 9.16 -8.50
N ASP A 82 -8.46 8.01 -9.02
CA ASP A 82 -8.79 7.81 -10.43
C ASP A 82 -10.30 7.92 -10.74
N SER A 83 -11.17 7.71 -9.74
CA SER A 83 -12.64 7.73 -9.94
C SER A 83 -13.36 8.87 -9.23
N SER A 84 -12.68 9.61 -8.35
CA SER A 84 -13.28 10.69 -7.54
C SER A 84 -14.53 10.27 -6.74
N GLN A 85 -14.72 8.98 -6.49
CA GLN A 85 -15.85 8.46 -5.75
C GLN A 85 -15.43 8.08 -4.32
N ILE A 86 -16.34 8.34 -3.37
CA ILE A 86 -16.20 7.97 -1.97
C ILE A 86 -17.23 6.88 -1.69
N ASN A 87 -16.80 5.82 -1.02
CA ASN A 87 -17.69 4.79 -0.49
C ASN A 87 -18.46 5.36 0.72
N GLU A 88 -19.65 5.89 0.47
CA GLU A 88 -20.47 6.56 1.50
C GLU A 88 -20.92 5.59 2.60
N VAL A 89 -21.24 4.34 2.24
CA VAL A 89 -21.71 3.32 3.19
C VAL A 89 -20.61 3.00 4.20
N TRP A 90 -19.39 2.76 3.71
CA TRP A 90 -18.22 2.57 4.54
C TRP A 90 -17.96 3.78 5.43
N LEU A 91 -17.96 4.98 4.86
CA LEU A 91 -17.67 6.20 5.61
C LEU A 91 -18.67 6.40 6.76
N GLN A 92 -19.95 6.18 6.49
CA GLN A 92 -21.01 6.26 7.51
C GLN A 92 -20.78 5.25 8.63
N GLU A 93 -20.43 4.01 8.30
CA GLU A 93 -20.18 2.97 9.31
C GLU A 93 -18.93 3.25 10.14
N VAL A 94 -17.83 3.70 9.52
CA VAL A 94 -16.61 4.09 10.23
C VAL A 94 -16.90 5.23 11.22
N ILE A 95 -17.60 6.30 10.78
CA ILE A 95 -17.96 7.42 11.64
C ILE A 95 -18.90 6.97 12.77
N SER A 96 -19.87 6.12 12.46
CA SER A 96 -20.80 5.55 13.44
C SER A 96 -20.05 4.76 14.53
N VAL A 97 -19.10 3.91 14.14
CA VAL A 97 -18.26 3.18 15.09
C VAL A 97 -17.37 4.13 15.89
N LEU A 98 -16.73 5.09 15.22
CA LEU A 98 -15.85 6.07 15.86
C LEU A 98 -16.57 6.83 16.98
N ASN A 99 -17.78 7.32 16.72
CA ASN A 99 -18.61 7.99 17.73
C ASN A 99 -18.87 7.09 18.95
N ARG A 100 -19.24 5.82 18.73
CA ARG A 100 -19.44 4.86 19.82
C ARG A 100 -18.16 4.62 20.64
N LEU A 101 -16.99 4.60 20.00
CA LEU A 101 -15.71 4.41 20.69
C LEU A 101 -15.31 5.64 21.51
N ILE A 102 -15.56 6.84 20.99
CA ILE A 102 -15.33 8.10 21.72
C ILE A 102 -16.25 8.16 22.95
N GLU A 103 -17.54 7.86 22.79
CA GLU A 103 -18.51 7.84 23.91
C GLU A 103 -18.08 6.88 25.03
N LYS A 104 -17.59 5.67 24.68
CA LYS A 104 -17.07 4.69 25.65
C LYS A 104 -15.80 5.14 26.38
N LYS A 105 -14.99 6.01 25.78
CA LYS A 105 -13.71 6.45 26.33
C LYS A 105 -13.86 7.64 27.29
N VAL A 106 -14.93 8.42 27.14
CA VAL A 106 -15.24 9.59 27.97
C VAL A 106 -16.16 9.23 29.15
N GLY A 107 -16.86 8.09 29.08
CA GLY A 107 -17.74 7.58 30.14
C GLY A 107 -17.06 6.79 31.23
#